data_AF-A0A9D6M5Y2-F1
#
_entry.id   AF-A0A9D6M5Y2-F1
#
_cell.length_a   1.000
_cell.length_b   1.000
_cell.length_c   1.000
_cell.angle_alpha   90.00
_cell.angle_beta   90.00
_cell.angle_gamma   90.00
#
_symmetry.space_group_name_H-M   'P 1'
#
loop_
_entity.id
_entity.type
_entity.pdbx_description
1 polymer ?
#
loop_
_entity_poly.entity_id
_entity_poly.type
_entity_poly.pdbx_seq_one_letter_code
_entity_poly.pdbx_strand_id
1 'polypeptide(L)' 'SFGATREFQFRHKSKKDLKANIELTDGSLLMMRGATQRHWLHRIPKTETPVGARINLTFRYTAPRAQ' A
#
# COMPACT_ATOMS: atom_id res chain seq x y z
N SER A 1 3.92 9.04 -2.67
CA SER A 1 3.80 9.15 -1.20
C SER A 1 4.56 10.39 -0.81
N PHE A 2 3.98 11.30 -0.02
CA PHE A 2 4.65 12.54 0.36
C PHE A 2 4.65 12.73 1.88
N GLY A 3 5.76 13.23 2.43
CA GLY A 3 5.99 13.40 3.85
C GLY A 3 6.63 12.18 4.50
N ALA A 4 6.30 11.95 5.78
CA ALA A 4 6.99 10.98 6.61
C ALA A 4 6.87 9.53 6.09
N THR A 5 7.97 8.78 6.20
CA THR A 5 8.07 7.38 5.80
C THR A 5 7.02 6.51 6.50
N ARG A 6 6.45 5.56 5.76
CA ARG A 6 5.61 4.49 6.32
C ARG A 6 5.99 3.14 5.75
N GLU A 7 6.01 2.14 6.61
CA GLU A 7 6.07 0.75 6.16
C GLU A 7 4.72 0.36 5.54
N PHE A 8 4.76 -0.18 4.32
CA PHE A 8 3.63 -0.74 3.62
C PHE A 8 3.76 -2.25 3.67
N GLN A 9 2.90 -2.89 4.47
CA GLN A 9 2.95 -4.32 4.74
C GLN A 9 2.02 -5.06 3.79
N PHE A 10 2.49 -6.20 3.30
CA PHE A 10 1.74 -7.15 2.50
C PHE A 10 1.66 -8.49 3.22
N ARG A 11 0.50 -9.14 3.14
CA ARG A 11 0.30 -10.53 3.56
C ARG A 11 -0.51 -11.26 2.52
N HIS A 12 -0.05 -12.43 2.08
CA HIS A 12 -0.81 -13.24 1.14
C HIS A 12 -2.09 -13.78 1.79
N LYS A 13 -3.20 -13.83 1.04
CA LYS A 13 -4.51 -14.22 1.55
C LYS A 13 -4.57 -15.68 2.05
N SER A 14 -4.04 -16.62 1.27
CA SER A 14 -4.03 -18.06 1.62
C SER A 14 -2.71 -18.55 2.22
N LYS A 15 -1.55 -18.21 1.63
CA LYS A 15 -0.22 -18.59 2.11
C LYS A 15 0.24 -17.69 3.27
N LYS A 16 -0.13 -18.06 4.51
CA LYS A 16 0.09 -17.21 5.70
C LYS A 16 1.56 -16.84 5.98
N ASP A 17 2.49 -17.65 5.53
CA ASP A 17 3.93 -17.44 5.71
C ASP A 17 4.50 -16.40 4.73
N LEU A 18 3.78 -16.09 3.66
CA LEU A 18 4.21 -15.08 2.69
C LEU A 18 3.83 -13.68 3.17
N LYS A 19 4.85 -12.94 3.57
CA LYS A 19 4.80 -11.53 3.96
C LYS A 19 5.88 -10.76 3.20
N ALA A 20 5.60 -9.51 2.90
CA ALA A 20 6.57 -8.59 2.31
C ALA A 20 6.29 -7.20 2.82
N ASN A 21 7.34 -6.42 3.07
CA ASN A 21 7.23 -5.04 3.55
C ASN A 21 8.04 -4.13 2.61
N ILE A 22 7.53 -2.92 2.40
CA ILE A 22 8.20 -1.89 1.60
C ILE A 22 8.13 -0.57 2.37
N GLU A 23 9.26 0.12 2.50
CA GLU A 23 9.25 1.49 3.01
C GLU A 23 8.83 2.48 1.94
N LEU A 24 7.79 3.27 2.22
CA LEU A 24 7.34 4.36 1.36
C LEU A 24 7.89 5.68 1.92
N THR A 25 9.08 6.05 1.49
CA THR A 25 9.70 7.35 1.77
C THR A 25 8.99 8.48 0.99
N ASP A 26 9.37 9.73 1.28
CA ASP A 26 8.93 10.89 0.50
C ASP A 26 9.27 10.71 -0.99
N GLY A 27 8.35 11.08 -1.87
CA GLY A 27 8.47 10.89 -3.32
C GLY A 27 8.23 9.46 -3.83
N SER A 28 8.08 8.45 -2.97
CA SER A 28 7.90 7.05 -3.40
C SER A 28 6.64 6.84 -4.25
N LEU A 29 6.78 6.15 -5.39
CA LEU A 29 5.68 5.68 -6.23
C LEU A 29 5.55 4.15 -6.11
N LEU A 30 4.39 3.69 -5.64
CA LEU A 30 4.06 2.26 -5.56
C LEU A 30 3.04 1.89 -6.65
N MET A 31 3.44 1.04 -7.59
CA MET A 31 2.56 0.51 -8.63
C MET A 31 2.06 -0.89 -8.27
N MET A 32 0.76 -1.04 -8.05
CA MET A 32 0.12 -2.32 -7.75
C MET A 32 -0.78 -2.76 -8.90
N ARG A 33 -0.41 -3.84 -9.61
CA ARG A 33 -1.17 -4.39 -10.74
C ARG A 33 -1.27 -5.92 -10.70
N GLY A 34 -2.22 -6.50 -11.43
CA GLY A 34 -2.33 -7.95 -11.62
C GLY A 34 -2.48 -8.74 -10.32
N ALA A 35 -1.59 -9.73 -10.12
CA ALA A 35 -1.65 -10.70 -9.03
C ALA A 35 -1.64 -10.08 -7.63
N THR A 36 -0.96 -8.94 -7.45
CA THR A 36 -0.86 -8.28 -6.14
C THR A 36 -2.25 -7.86 -5.62
N GLN A 37 -3.10 -7.30 -6.48
CA GLN A 37 -4.46 -6.89 -6.09
C GLN A 37 -5.38 -8.07 -5.75
N ARG A 38 -5.16 -9.23 -6.41
CA ARG A 38 -5.99 -10.42 -6.22
C ARG A 38 -5.60 -11.21 -4.97
N HIS A 39 -4.30 -11.42 -4.75
CA HIS A 39 -3.82 -12.40 -3.77
C HIS A 39 -3.28 -11.80 -2.47
N TRP A 40 -3.01 -10.50 -2.43
CA TRP A 40 -2.36 -9.88 -1.28
C TRP A 40 -3.29 -8.89 -0.59
N LEU A 41 -3.30 -8.98 0.75
CA LEU A 41 -3.80 -7.92 1.62
C LEU A 41 -2.66 -6.95 1.86
N HIS A 42 -2.99 -5.66 1.98
CA HIS A 42 -2.00 -4.63 2.25
C HIS A 42 -2.49 -3.63 3.29
N ARG A 43 -1.57 -3.05 4.06
CA ARG A 43 -1.86 -2.01 5.05
C ARG A 43 -0.67 -1.11 5.33
N ILE A 44 -0.97 0.08 5.83
CA ILE A 44 -0.05 0.86 6.65
C ILE A 44 -0.36 0.52 8.12
N PRO A 45 0.56 -0.09 8.88
CA PRO A 45 0.34 -0.34 10.29
C PRO A 45 0.24 0.99 11.07
N LYS A 46 -0.56 1.00 12.13
CA LYS A 46 -0.55 2.12 13.10
C LYS A 46 0.80 2.08 13.83
N THR A 47 1.39 3.24 14.08
CA THR A 47 2.59 3.37 14.90
C THR A 47 2.19 3.82 16.30
N GLU A 48 2.85 3.28 17.31
CA GLU A 48 2.69 3.73 18.70
C GLU A 48 3.44 5.04 18.94
N THR A 49 4.53 5.24 18.20
CA THR A 49 5.32 6.47 18.23
C THR A 49 4.73 7.54 17.30
N PRO A 50 4.79 8.82 17.71
CA PRO A 50 4.48 9.93 16.82
C PRO A 50 5.41 9.89 15.61
N VAL A 51 4.81 9.94 14.43
CA VAL A 51 5.50 9.98 13.14
C VAL A 51 4.95 11.17 12.36
N GLY A 52 5.81 11.83 11.59
CA GLY A 52 5.43 13.07 10.88
C GLY A 52 4.22 12.90 9.95
N ALA A 53 3.68 14.04 9.50
CA ALA A 53 2.55 14.07 8.59
C ALA A 53 2.87 13.38 7.25
N ARG A 54 1.86 12.78 6.62
CA ARG A 54 1.99 12.10 5.33
C ARG A 54 0.71 12.25 4.50
N ILE A 55 0.87 12.47 3.20
CA ILE A 55 -0.22 12.48 2.22
C ILE A 55 0.02 11.37 1.20
N ASN A 56 -1.06 10.66 0.85
CA ASN A 56 -1.02 9.60 -0.15
C ASN A 56 -2.00 9.88 -1.29
N LEU A 57 -1.47 10.03 -2.49
CA LEU A 57 -2.28 10.14 -3.71
C LEU A 57 -2.39 8.76 -4.35
N THR A 58 -3.61 8.30 -4.59
CA THR A 58 -3.88 7.00 -5.23
C THR A 58 -4.65 7.22 -6.52
N PHE A 59 -4.05 6.80 -7.63
CA PHE A 59 -4.68 6.86 -8.94
C PHE A 59 -5.22 5.47 -9.30
N ARG A 60 -6.46 5.42 -9.78
CA ARG A 60 -7.11 4.19 -10.24
C ARG A 60 -7.81 4.45 -11.56
N TYR A 61 -7.63 3.55 -12.51
CA TYR A 61 -8.46 3.49 -13.70
C TYR A 61 -9.69 2.64 -13.39
N THR A 62 -10.87 3.23 -13.41
CA THR A 62 -12.14 2.52 -13.26
C THR A 62 -12.79 2.36 -14.62
N ALA A 63 -13.31 1.17 -14.92
CA ALA A 63 -14.14 0.99 -16.11
C ALA A 63 -15.32 1.97 -16.08
N PRO A 64 -15.80 2.44 -17.26
CA PRO A 64 -17.01 3.24 -17.32
C PRO A 64 -18.14 2.49 -16.62
N ARG A 65 -18.91 3.20 -15.79
CA ARG A 65 -20.11 2.64 -15.19
C ARG A 65 -21.07 2.33 -16.34
N ALA A 66 -21.48 1.07 -16.48
CA ALA A 66 -22.57 0.73 -17.38
C ALA A 66 -23.80 1.55 -16.94
N GLN A 67 -24.40 2.27 -17.89
CA GLN A 67 -25.64 3.03 -17.67
C GLN A 67 -26.81 2.08 -17.50
#